data_AF-A0A6A4GBB1-F1
#
_entry.id   AF-A0A6A4GBB1-F1
#
_cell.length_a   1.000
_cell.length_b   1.000
_cell.length_c   1.000
_cell.angle_alpha   90.00
_cell.angle_beta   90.00
_cell.angle_gamma   90.00
#
_symmetry.space_group_name_H-M   'P 1'
#
loop_
_entity.id
_entity.type
_entity.pdbx_description
1 polymer ?
#
loop_
_entity_poly.entity_id
_entity_poly.type
_entity_poly.pdbx_seq_one_letter_code
_entity_poly.pdbx_strand_id
1 'polypeptide(L)' 'MVRHAGRRKEAFDRKLKRSKRGPVVFEKGDLVQVYRSDLDYTFKTERKILPKWSIPLRVVEGG' A
#
# COMPACT_ATOMS: atom_id res chain seq x y z
N MET A 1 -10.11 -18.28 5.18
CA MET A 1 -9.38 -17.52 4.14
C MET A 1 -10.10 -17.74 2.80
N VAL A 2 -10.74 -16.72 2.22
CA VAL A 2 -11.60 -16.89 1.03
C VAL A 2 -10.72 -17.27 -0.17
N ARG A 3 -10.97 -18.41 -0.85
CA ARG A 3 -10.13 -18.93 -1.97
C ARG A 3 -9.78 -17.87 -3.03
N HIS A 4 -10.68 -16.91 -3.24
CA HIS A 4 -10.51 -15.82 -4.19
C HIS A 4 -9.46 -14.77 -3.75
N ALA A 5 -9.32 -14.51 -2.45
CA ALA A 5 -8.28 -13.63 -1.92
C ALA A 5 -6.87 -14.22 -2.12
N GLY A 6 -6.73 -15.53 -1.92
CA GLY A 6 -5.47 -16.26 -2.16
C GLY A 6 -5.00 -16.14 -3.62
N ARG A 7 -5.89 -16.40 -4.59
CA ARG A 7 -5.56 -16.26 -6.03
C ARG A 7 -5.12 -14.85 -6.41
N ARG A 8 -5.76 -13.81 -5.86
CA ARG A 8 -5.38 -12.41 -6.11
C ARG A 8 -4.00 -12.09 -5.53
N LYS A 9 -3.70 -12.58 -4.32
CA LYS A 9 -2.38 -12.43 -3.70
C LYS A 9 -1.28 -13.10 -4.53
N GLU A 10 -1.49 -14.34 -4.96
CA GLU A 10 -0.52 -15.06 -5.80
C GLU A 10 -0.25 -14.35 -7.14
N ALA A 11 -1.30 -13.82 -7.78
CA ALA A 11 -1.16 -13.07 -9.02
C ALA A 11 -0.37 -11.77 -8.81
N PHE A 12 -0.64 -11.06 -7.71
CA PHE A 12 0.10 -9.87 -7.31
C PHE A 12 1.58 -10.19 -7.06
N ASP A 13 1.87 -11.23 -6.26
CA ASP A 13 3.25 -11.62 -5.92
C ASP A 13 4.05 -12.00 -7.16
N ARG A 14 3.42 -12.72 -8.10
CA ARG A 14 4.05 -13.08 -9.38
C ARG A 14 4.38 -11.84 -10.21
N LYS A 15 3.48 -10.86 -10.25
CA LYS A 15 3.71 -9.59 -10.94
C LYS A 15 4.82 -8.78 -10.28
N LEU A 16 4.86 -8.75 -8.94
CA LEU A 16 5.89 -8.06 -8.16
C LEU A 16 7.27 -8.67 -8.41
N LYS A 17 7.39 -10.01 -8.38
CA LYS A 17 8.65 -10.73 -8.68
C LYS A 17 9.18 -10.48 -10.10
N ARG A 18 8.27 -10.24 -11.06
CA ARG A 18 8.63 -9.94 -12.45
C ARG A 18 8.89 -8.45 -12.71
N SER A 19 8.60 -7.58 -11.74
CA SER A 19 8.85 -6.14 -11.86
C SER A 19 10.35 -5.87 -11.82
N LYS A 20 10.84 -4.96 -12.67
CA LYS A 20 12.25 -4.52 -12.66
C LYS A 20 12.69 -3.96 -11.29
N ARG A 21 11.74 -3.39 -10.54
CA ARG A 21 12.00 -2.79 -9.22
C ARG A 21 11.98 -3.81 -8.08
N GLY A 22 11.42 -4.99 -8.31
CA GLY A 22 11.25 -6.02 -7.27
C GLY A 22 10.35 -5.60 -6.10
N PRO A 23 10.29 -6.41 -5.03
CA PRO A 23 9.65 -6.03 -3.78
C PRO A 23 10.42 -4.88 -3.11
N VAL A 24 9.68 -3.88 -2.63
CA VAL A 24 10.23 -2.88 -1.70
C VAL A 24 10.02 -3.44 -0.30
N VAL A 25 11.11 -3.69 0.40
CA VAL A 25 11.11 -4.08 1.83
C VAL A 25 11.48 -2.84 2.61
N PHE A 26 10.70 -2.53 3.64
CA PHE A 26 11.00 -1.43 4.55
C PHE A 26 11.68 -1.96 5.81
N GLU A 27 12.71 -1.27 6.25
CA GLU A 27 13.48 -1.60 7.44
C GLU A 27 13.05 -0.73 8.63
N LYS A 28 13.37 -1.17 9.85
CA LYS A 28 13.09 -0.41 11.06
C LYS A 28 13.77 0.96 10.98
N GLY A 29 13.00 2.01 11.26
CA GLY A 29 13.46 3.39 11.19
C GLY A 29 13.23 4.07 9.84
N ASP A 30 12.88 3.33 8.78
CA ASP A 30 12.57 3.89 7.47
C ASP A 30 11.43 4.91 7.57
N LEU A 31 11.60 6.03 6.87
CA LEU A 31 10.58 7.04 6.74
C LEU A 31 9.66 6.70 5.56
N VAL A 32 8.39 6.42 5.86
CA VAL A 32 7.38 6.01 4.89
C VAL A 32 6.13 6.88 4.96
N GLN A 33 5.36 6.92 3.89
CA GLN A 33 4.02 7.53 3.89
C GLN A 33 3.01 6.48 3.42
N VAL A 34 1.87 6.42 4.11
CA VAL A 34 0.80 5.47 3.79
C VAL A 34 -0.13 6.09 2.76
N TYR A 35 -0.40 5.35 1.68
CA TYR A 35 -1.34 5.77 0.65
C TYR A 35 -2.79 5.49 1.08
N ARG A 36 -3.62 6.53 1.05
CA ARG A 36 -5.04 6.50 1.40
C ARG A 36 -5.90 6.12 0.19
N SER A 37 -5.93 4.83 -0.13
CA SER A 37 -6.73 4.29 -1.25
C SER A 37 -8.25 4.44 -1.09
N ASP A 38 -8.73 4.69 0.13
CA ASP A 38 -10.13 5.02 0.44
C ASP A 38 -10.60 6.34 -0.20
N LEU A 39 -9.66 7.22 -0.53
CA LEU A 39 -9.94 8.50 -1.18
C LEU A 39 -10.07 8.40 -2.70
N ASP A 40 -9.73 7.25 -3.31
CA ASP A 40 -9.82 7.08 -4.77
C ASP A 40 -11.24 6.76 -5.26
N TYR A 41 -12.07 6.14 -4.42
CA TYR A 41 -13.44 5.77 -4.76
C TYR A 41 -14.44 6.62 -3.98
N THR A 42 -14.75 7.81 -4.47
CA THR A 42 -16.08 8.46 -4.39
C THR A 42 -16.03 9.89 -4.92
N PHE A 43 -16.98 10.25 -5.80
CA PHE A 43 -17.12 11.56 -6.45
C PHE A 43 -17.43 12.76 -5.52
N LYS A 44 -17.29 12.61 -4.20
CA LYS A 44 -17.59 13.69 -3.24
C LYS A 44 -16.46 14.71 -3.19
N THR A 45 -16.81 15.97 -3.45
CA THR A 45 -15.90 17.12 -3.57
C THR A 45 -14.96 17.30 -2.38
N GLU A 46 -15.40 16.96 -1.16
CA GLU A 46 -14.59 17.02 0.07
C GLU A 46 -13.32 16.16 0.01
N ARG A 47 -13.33 15.03 -0.73
CA ARG A 47 -12.17 14.13 -0.85
C ARG A 47 -11.16 14.58 -1.90
N LYS A 48 -11.48 15.58 -2.74
CA LYS A 48 -10.55 16.14 -3.76
C LYS A 48 -9.45 17.03 -3.14
N ILE A 49 -9.67 17.53 -1.93
CA ILE A 49 -8.78 18.47 -1.24
C ILE A 49 -7.89 17.73 -0.21
N LEU A 50 -8.26 16.50 0.16
CA LEU A 50 -7.52 15.74 1.16
C LEU A 50 -6.23 15.15 0.57
N PRO A 51 -5.10 15.24 1.32
CA PRO A 51 -3.85 14.61 0.90
C PRO A 51 -4.01 13.09 0.83
N LYS A 52 -3.57 12.51 -0.29
CA LYS A 52 -3.60 11.05 -0.52
C LYS A 52 -2.51 10.28 0.23
N TRP A 53 -1.49 10.99 0.69
CA TRP A 53 -0.40 10.44 1.50
C TRP A 53 -0.57 10.90 2.94
N SER A 54 -0.31 10.01 3.89
CA SER A 54 -0.23 10.38 5.30
C SER A 54 0.92 11.35 5.57
N ILE A 55 0.98 11.87 6.79
CA ILE A 55 2.24 12.42 7.32
C ILE A 55 3.34 11.34 7.27
N PRO A 56 4.63 11.73 7.22
CA PRO A 56 5.73 10.79 7.30
C PRO A 56 5.68 9.98 8.61
N LEU A 57 5.80 8.67 8.51
CA LEU A 57 5.79 7.72 9.63
C LEU A 57 7.10 6.94 9.62
N ARG A 58 7.50 6.43 10.79
CA ARG A 58 8.64 5.52 10.90
C ARG A 58 8.17 4.08 11.07
N VAL A 59 8.83 3.17 10.37
CA VAL A 59 8.61 1.73 10.57
C VAL A 59 9.14 1.33 11.93
N VAL A 60 8.27 0.71 12.74
CA VAL A 60 8.60 0.11 14.04
C VAL A 60 8.58 -1.42 13.93
N GLU A 61 9.20 -2.12 14.88
CA GLU A 61 9.08 -3.58 14.95
C GLU A 61 7.61 -3.99 15.09
N GLY A 62 7.18 -4.93 14.26
CA GLY A 62 5.85 -5.55 14.39
C GLY A 62 5.85 -6.48 15.60
N GLY A 63 4.95 -6.22 16.56
CA GLY A 63 4.68 -7.13 17.68
C GLY A 63 3.91 -8.38 17.27
#